data_AF-A0A3D5J0F7-F1
#
_entry.id   AF-A0A3D5J0F7-F1
#
_cell.length_a   1.000
_cell.length_b   1.000
_cell.length_c   1.000
_cell.angle_alpha   90.00
_cell.angle_beta   90.00
_cell.angle_gamma   90.00
#
_symmetry.space_group_name_H-M   'P 1'
#
loop_
_entity.id
_entity.type
_entity.pdbx_description
1 polymer ?
#
loop_
_entity_poly.entity_id
_entity_poly.type
_entity_poly.pdbx_seq_one_letter_code
_entity_poly.pdbx_strand_id
1 'polypeptide(L)'
;MKTITTCVHDIIRHQPFLDDAIARDIVNFSGLAEDLRPEVEKEMRKPVKVGSIIMALRRYAPKRTKINMNSLRELGDIIVRSGITEYTFLNSKTIIANKSRLLDAVKDQTGVYLNYSSNY
;
A
#
# COMPACT_ATOMS: atom_id res chain seq x y z
N MET A 1 -22.22 6.70 -11.70
CA MET A 1 -22.30 5.24 -11.92
C MET A 1 -20.90 4.71 -12.16
N LYS A 2 -20.40 3.77 -11.35
CA LYS A 2 -19.07 3.19 -11.55
C LYS A 2 -19.12 2.27 -12.79
N THR A 3 -18.18 2.43 -13.71
CA THR A 3 -18.05 1.58 -14.90
C THR A 3 -16.96 0.54 -14.68
N ILE A 4 -16.95 -0.54 -15.47
CA ILE A 4 -15.85 -1.53 -15.44
C ILE A 4 -14.51 -0.84 -15.73
N THR A 5 -14.48 0.12 -16.66
CA THR A 5 -13.25 0.86 -17.00
C THR A 5 -12.74 1.68 -15.81
N THR A 6 -13.60 2.45 -15.16
CA THR A 6 -13.20 3.21 -13.97
C THR A 6 -12.79 2.30 -12.82
N CYS A 7 -13.51 1.19 -12.60
CA CYS A 7 -13.16 0.21 -11.57
C CYS A 7 -11.79 -0.41 -11.79
N VAL A 8 -11.51 -0.89 -13.00
CA VAL A 8 -10.20 -1.46 -13.35
C VAL A 8 -9.11 -0.41 -13.20
N HIS A 9 -9.32 0.80 -13.72
CA HIS A 9 -8.33 1.89 -13.63
C HIS A 9 -8.02 2.27 -12.18
N ASP A 10 -9.02 2.27 -11.29
CA ASP A 10 -8.84 2.51 -9.87
C ASP A 10 -8.00 1.40 -9.22
N ILE A 11 -8.24 0.13 -9.53
CA ILE A 11 -7.44 -0.99 -9.00
C ILE A 11 -5.97 -0.85 -9.43
N ILE A 12 -5.70 -0.60 -10.72
CA ILE A 12 -4.32 -0.42 -11.21
C ILE A 12 -3.60 0.72 -10.49
N ARG A 13 -4.28 1.86 -10.24
CA ARG A 13 -3.68 3.01 -9.56
C ARG A 13 -3.27 2.74 -8.11
N HIS A 14 -3.90 1.78 -7.44
CA HIS A 14 -3.53 1.38 -6.08
C HIS A 14 -2.40 0.33 -6.08
N GLN A 15 -1.93 -0.11 -7.26
CA GLN A 15 -0.90 -1.12 -7.45
C GLN A 15 0.23 -0.57 -8.34
N PRO A 16 1.17 0.23 -7.80
CA PRO A 16 2.21 0.91 -8.59
C PRO A 16 3.05 -0.03 -9.46
N PHE A 17 3.35 -1.24 -8.97
CA PHE A 17 4.08 -2.26 -9.72
C PHE A 17 3.37 -2.67 -11.02
N LEU A 18 2.03 -2.63 -11.02
CA LEU A 18 1.21 -3.01 -12.16
C LEU A 18 1.11 -1.86 -13.16
N ASP A 19 0.98 -0.63 -12.68
CA ASP A 19 1.07 0.59 -13.49
C ASP A 19 2.40 0.63 -14.27
N ASP A 20 3.52 0.36 -13.59
CA ASP A 20 4.86 0.28 -14.19
C ASP A 20 4.98 -0.86 -15.21
N ALA A 21 4.45 -2.05 -14.89
CA ALA A 21 4.50 -3.21 -15.78
C ALA A 21 3.67 -2.98 -17.06
N ILE A 22 2.50 -2.34 -16.94
CA ILE A 22 1.67 -1.95 -18.09
C ILE A 22 2.38 -0.88 -18.92
N ALA A 23 3.01 0.11 -18.29
CA ALA A 23 3.77 1.16 -18.98
C ALA A 23 4.99 0.65 -19.76
N ARG A 24 5.51 -0.53 -19.38
CA ARG A 24 6.62 -1.22 -20.03
C ARG A 24 6.18 -2.24 -21.09
N ASP A 25 4.88 -2.40 -21.32
CA ASP A 25 4.30 -3.39 -22.23
C ASP A 25 4.73 -4.85 -21.94
N ILE A 26 4.97 -5.20 -20.66
CA ILE A 26 5.40 -6.55 -20.25
C ILE A 26 4.29 -7.39 -19.62
N VAL A 27 3.06 -6.89 -19.58
CA VAL A 27 1.91 -7.53 -18.93
C VAL A 27 1.11 -8.37 -19.92
N ASN A 28 0.80 -9.61 -19.53
CA ASN A 28 -0.22 -10.40 -20.22
C ASN A 28 -1.62 -9.96 -19.76
N PHE A 29 -2.32 -9.17 -20.58
CA PHE A 29 -3.66 -8.67 -20.25
C PHE A 29 -4.72 -9.76 -20.07
N SER A 30 -4.59 -10.91 -20.74
CA SER A 30 -5.55 -12.01 -20.57
C SER A 30 -5.41 -12.63 -19.19
N GLY A 31 -4.17 -12.91 -18.77
CA GLY A 31 -3.88 -13.44 -17.44
C GLY A 31 -4.27 -12.46 -16.34
N LEU A 32 -3.91 -11.18 -16.51
CA LEU A 32 -4.28 -10.13 -15.56
C LEU A 32 -5.80 -9.94 -15.46
N ALA A 33 -6.53 -10.03 -16.57
CA ALA A 33 -7.98 -9.87 -16.55
C ALA A 33 -8.70 -10.98 -15.78
N GLU A 34 -8.20 -12.23 -15.84
CA GLU A 34 -8.75 -13.33 -15.03
C GLU A 34 -8.43 -13.15 -13.55
N ASP A 35 -7.22 -12.70 -13.22
CA ASP A 35 -6.79 -12.42 -11.85
C ASP A 35 -7.62 -11.29 -11.20
N LEU A 36 -7.87 -10.21 -11.94
CA LEU A 36 -8.66 -9.07 -11.45
C LEU A 36 -10.18 -9.32 -11.43
N ARG A 37 -10.68 -10.35 -12.12
CA ARG A 37 -12.13 -10.58 -12.28
C ARG A 37 -12.89 -10.66 -10.95
N PRO A 38 -12.45 -11.44 -9.94
CA PRO A 38 -13.18 -11.56 -8.68
C PRO A 38 -13.31 -10.22 -7.94
N GLU A 39 -12.26 -9.39 -7.97
CA GLU A 39 -12.26 -8.07 -7.34
C GLU A 39 -13.19 -7.10 -8.08
N VAL A 40 -13.13 -7.09 -9.42
CA VAL A 40 -14.00 -6.26 -10.25
C VAL A 40 -15.47 -6.66 -10.08
N GLU A 41 -15.79 -7.95 -10.03
CA GLU A 41 -17.16 -8.42 -9.82
C GLU A 41 -17.71 -8.04 -8.43
N LYS A 42 -16.86 -8.14 -7.39
CA LYS A 42 -17.19 -7.70 -6.03
C LYS A 42 -17.53 -6.21 -5.99
N GLU A 43 -16.72 -5.37 -6.63
CA GLU A 43 -16.91 -3.93 -6.65
C GLU A 43 -18.11 -3.50 -7.51
N MET A 44 -18.32 -4.18 -8.64
CA MET A 44 -19.41 -3.89 -9.57
C MET A 44 -20.74 -4.51 -9.13
N ARG A 45 -20.73 -5.42 -8.14
CA ARG A 45 -21.88 -6.19 -7.63
C ARG A 45 -22.64 -6.94 -8.73
N LYS A 46 -21.93 -7.39 -9.75
CA LYS A 46 -22.48 -8.13 -10.88
C LYS A 46 -21.39 -8.93 -11.58
N PRO A 47 -21.76 -10.02 -12.30
CA PRO A 47 -20.82 -10.74 -13.14
C PRO A 47 -20.21 -9.84 -14.22
N VAL A 48 -18.93 -10.01 -14.51
CA VAL A 48 -18.19 -9.22 -15.48
C VAL A 48 -17.46 -10.14 -16.47
N LYS A 49 -17.69 -9.90 -17.76
CA LYS A 49 -16.98 -10.61 -18.82
C LYS A 49 -15.49 -10.23 -18.81
N VAL A 50 -14.62 -11.23 -18.87
CA VAL A 50 -13.15 -11.07 -18.95
C VAL A 50 -12.75 -10.10 -20.07
N GLY A 51 -13.40 -10.22 -21.25
CA GLY A 51 -13.16 -9.32 -22.38
C GLY A 51 -13.40 -7.84 -22.06
N SER A 52 -14.34 -7.52 -21.16
CA SER A 52 -14.57 -6.13 -20.73
C SER A 52 -13.42 -5.58 -19.89
N ILE A 53 -12.76 -6.44 -19.10
CA ILE A 53 -11.59 -6.09 -18.29
C ILE A 53 -10.37 -5.92 -19.20
N ILE A 54 -10.15 -6.85 -20.15
CA ILE A 54 -9.09 -6.72 -21.17
C ILE A 54 -9.22 -5.39 -21.92
N MET A 55 -10.43 -5.02 -22.32
CA MET A 55 -10.68 -3.74 -22.99
C MET A 55 -10.45 -2.52 -22.09
N ALA A 56 -10.71 -2.63 -20.80
CA ALA A 56 -10.38 -1.57 -19.84
C ALA A 56 -8.87 -1.41 -19.65
N LEU A 57 -8.13 -2.53 -19.55
CA LEU A 57 -6.68 -2.58 -19.44
C LEU A 57 -6.00 -2.00 -20.69
N ARG A 58 -6.45 -2.37 -21.90
CA ARG A 58 -5.92 -1.81 -23.16
C ARG A 58 -6.13 -0.30 -23.31
N ARG A 59 -7.18 0.24 -22.71
CA ARG A 59 -7.46 1.69 -22.68
C ARG A 59 -6.78 2.40 -21.51
N TYR A 60 -6.13 1.67 -20.62
CA TYR A 60 -5.39 2.27 -19.54
C TYR A 60 -4.14 2.92 -20.12
N ALA A 61 -4.11 4.25 -20.06
CA ALA A 61 -2.92 5.03 -20.39
C ALA A 61 -2.20 5.31 -19.07
N PRO A 62 -1.19 4.48 -18.69
CA PRO A 62 -0.44 4.70 -17.47
C PRO A 62 0.14 6.10 -17.53
N LYS A 63 -0.24 6.93 -16.55
CA LYS A 63 0.44 8.19 -16.38
C LYS A 63 1.81 7.79 -15.91
N ARG A 64 2.85 8.05 -16.72
CA ARG A 64 4.24 8.02 -16.25
C ARG A 64 4.35 9.05 -15.14
N THR A 65 3.91 8.71 -13.95
CA THR A 65 4.35 9.32 -12.73
C THR A 65 5.80 8.91 -12.71
N LYS A 66 6.67 9.73 -13.32
CA LYS A 66 8.11 9.59 -13.14
C LYS A 66 8.24 9.57 -11.63
N ILE A 67 8.40 8.39 -11.03
CA ILE A 67 8.77 8.28 -9.64
C ILE A 67 10.01 9.15 -9.58
N ASN A 68 9.86 10.31 -8.96
CA ASN A 68 10.91 11.29 -8.96
C ASN A 68 12.00 10.59 -8.15
N MET A 69 13.03 10.03 -8.78
CA MET A 69 14.06 9.29 -8.04
C MET A 69 14.69 10.17 -6.95
N ASN A 70 14.51 11.49 -7.05
CA ASN A 70 14.79 12.46 -6.01
C ASN A 70 13.96 12.23 -4.73
N SER A 71 12.67 11.87 -4.81
CA SER A 71 11.84 11.55 -3.63
C SER A 71 12.23 10.20 -3.00
N LEU A 72 12.84 9.29 -3.76
CA LEU A 72 13.44 8.07 -3.21
C LEU A 72 14.72 8.37 -2.41
N ARG A 73 15.45 9.44 -2.75
CA ARG A 73 16.58 9.92 -1.94
C ARG A 73 16.13 10.56 -0.63
N GLU A 74 14.90 11.06 -0.56
CA GLU A 74 14.32 11.65 0.65
C GLU A 74 13.81 10.60 1.66
N LEU A 75 13.66 9.32 1.26
CA LEU A 75 13.22 8.24 2.14
C LEU A 75 14.21 7.92 3.28
N GLY A 76 15.46 8.39 3.19
CA GLY A 76 16.51 8.05 4.15
C GLY A 76 16.87 6.55 4.10
N ASP A 77 17.53 6.07 5.16
CA ASP A 77 17.90 4.66 5.28
C ASP A 77 16.70 3.80 5.73
N ILE A 78 16.34 2.79 4.93
CA ILE A 78 15.34 1.79 5.33
C ILE A 78 16.01 0.77 6.25
N ILE A 79 15.58 0.72 7.52
CA ILE A 79 16.07 -0.25 8.50
C ILE A 79 15.03 -1.38 8.64
N VAL A 80 15.39 -2.58 8.20
CA VAL A 80 14.56 -3.79 8.41
C VAL A 80 14.93 -4.42 9.75
N ARG A 81 13.92 -4.66 10.61
CA ARG A 81 14.07 -5.35 11.91
C ARG A 81 13.03 -6.45 12.05
N SER A 82 13.45 -7.59 12.57
CA SER A 82 12.59 -8.73 12.91
C SER A 82 12.37 -8.79 14.43
N GLY A 83 11.28 -9.42 14.87
CA GLY A 83 11.00 -9.62 16.30
C GLY A 83 10.44 -8.40 17.03
N ILE A 84 9.82 -7.47 16.30
CA ILE A 84 9.15 -6.30 16.90
C ILE A 84 7.89 -6.77 17.62
N THR A 85 7.72 -6.31 18.86
CA THR A 85 6.46 -6.45 19.60
C THR A 85 5.81 -5.08 19.71
N GLU A 86 4.54 -4.99 19.32
CA GLU A 86 3.79 -3.74 19.30
C GLU A 86 2.72 -3.73 20.40
N TYR A 87 2.64 -2.62 21.13
CA TYR A 87 1.62 -2.39 22.14
C TYR A 87 0.87 -1.10 21.80
N THR A 88 -0.46 -1.20 21.68
CA THR A 88 -1.33 -0.04 21.44
C THR A 88 -2.14 0.27 22.70
N PHE A 89 -2.11 1.53 23.11
CA PHE A 89 -2.84 2.02 24.29
C PHE A 89 -3.80 3.13 23.87
N LEU A 90 -4.98 3.17 24.51
CA LEU A 90 -5.90 4.28 24.36
C LEU A 90 -5.24 5.58 24.85
N ASN A 91 -5.40 6.68 24.11
CA ASN A 91 -4.84 7.94 24.55
C ASN A 91 -5.46 8.40 25.88
N SER A 92 -4.61 8.86 26.79
CA SER A 92 -5.02 9.27 28.12
C SER A 92 -4.12 10.38 28.65
N LYS A 93 -4.60 11.12 29.65
CA LYS A 93 -3.81 12.17 30.31
C LYS A 93 -2.53 11.64 30.96
N THR A 94 -2.44 10.33 31.24
CA THR A 94 -1.30 9.69 31.90
C THR A 94 -0.31 9.05 30.92
N ILE A 95 -0.61 9.04 29.62
CA ILE A 95 0.18 8.27 28.63
C ILE A 95 1.65 8.74 28.57
N ILE A 96 1.89 10.05 28.66
CA ILE A 96 3.25 10.62 28.60
C ILE A 96 4.05 10.25 29.85
N ALA A 97 3.43 10.36 31.03
CA ALA A 97 4.08 9.98 32.29
C ALA A 97 4.43 8.49 32.32
N ASN A 98 3.56 7.63 31.80
CA ASN A 98 3.83 6.19 31.71
C ASN A 98 4.93 5.86 30.69
N LYS A 99 5.03 6.61 29.58
CA LYS A 99 6.16 6.47 28.64
C LYS A 99 7.49 6.81 29.31
N SER A 100 7.55 7.87 30.12
CA SER A 100 8.76 8.21 30.88
C SER A 100 9.16 7.05 31.81
N ARG A 101 8.20 6.50 32.56
CA ARG A 101 8.47 5.35 33.44
C ARG A 101 8.96 4.11 32.69
N LEU A 102 8.42 3.85 31.50
CA LEU A 102 8.89 2.75 30.66
C LEU A 102 10.34 2.95 30.24
N LEU A 103 10.70 4.16 29.78
CA LEU A 103 12.07 4.49 29.40
C LEU A 103 13.02 4.38 30.60
N ASP A 104 12.60 4.86 31.78
CA ASP A 104 13.39 4.74 33.01
C ASP A 104 13.61 3.28 33.42
N ALA A 105 12.62 2.41 33.21
CA ALA A 105 12.70 0.99 33.58
C ALA A 105 13.64 0.18 32.67
N VAL A 106 13.87 0.62 31.45
CA VAL A 106 14.69 -0.08 30.45
C VAL A 106 16.01 0.61 30.12
N LYS A 107 16.30 1.76 30.75
CA LYS A 107 17.47 2.61 30.45
C LYS A 107 18.82 1.89 30.56
N ASP A 108 18.93 0.92 31.47
CA ASP A 108 20.17 0.19 31.74
C ASP A 108 20.29 -1.11 30.91
N GLN A 109 19.28 -1.43 30.10
CA GLN A 109 19.28 -2.61 29.24
C GLN A 109 19.92 -2.30 27.87
N THR A 110 20.95 -3.04 27.51
CA THR A 110 21.60 -2.91 26.19
C THR A 110 20.76 -3.56 25.08
N GLY A 111 20.66 -2.89 23.93
CA GLY A 111 19.98 -3.44 22.75
C GLY A 111 18.45 -3.23 22.73
N VAL A 112 17.91 -2.49 23.70
CA VAL A 112 16.49 -2.10 23.69
C VAL A 112 16.27 -1.01 22.65
N TYR A 113 15.37 -1.27 21.70
CA TYR A 113 14.91 -0.31 20.70
C TYR A 113 13.43 -0.02 20.92
N LEU A 114 13.08 1.24 21.12
CA LEU A 114 11.71 1.69 21.33
C LEU A 114 11.34 2.72 20.27
N ASN A 115 10.24 2.48 19.58
CA ASN A 115 9.63 3.44 18.68
C ASN A 115 8.31 3.93 19.30
N TYR A 116 8.03 5.21 19.14
CA TYR A 116 6.79 5.82 19.56
C TYR A 116 6.15 6.55 18.37
N SER A 117 4.92 6.18 18.06
CA SER A 117 4.06 6.89 17.13
C SER A 117 2.77 7.31 17.82
N SER A 118 2.20 8.43 17.37
CA SER A 118 0.90 8.90 17.81
C SER A 118 0.21 9.61 16.66
N ASN A 119 -1.09 9.38 16.51
CA ASN A 119 -1.90 9.92 15.43
C ASN A 119 -2.54 11.28 15.79
N TYR A 120 -1.85 12.11 16.59
CA TYR A 120 -2.30 13.48 16.89
C TYR A 120 -1.80 14.46 15.84
#